data_AF-A0A4P9W9C9-F1
#
_entry.id   AF-A0A4P9W9C9-F1
#
_cell.length_a   1.000
_cell.length_b   1.000
_cell.length_c   1.000
_cell.angle_alpha   90.00
_cell.angle_beta   90.00
_cell.angle_gamma   90.00
#
_symmetry.space_group_name_H-M   'P 1'
#
loop_
_entity.id
_entity.type
_entity.pdbx_description
1 polymer ?
#
loop_
_entity_poly.entity_id
_entity_poly.type
_entity_poly.pdbx_seq_one_letter_code
_entity_poly.pdbx_strand_id
1 'polypeptide(L)'
;MTRHPMRTSAWRKIDTAARAAECRDWRTCADAFWVAYEGATPAFESRSYCLHFFNKIFHNSNSLISPPSAGDVAFMRGIFENDAELVWHRVVCGRTIAFLCMCKGSRKTGDEIARRAIALAESATDAERSATADLDGDKLSIVGDLLDGNLSDLRALLSALAVPHCAVPFGPAAPGDAAYKQRLTDAILERAFSSHEFSCAKCYISSVPMKSCARCTCVKYCMQACQKGAWSQHRASCRPPGTFEAGDLVYVKRWSVEEGRVNRVLEARGPEPEDRWRVAWIGAEAENGDFIVDTDSMSLVVAGCERD
;
A
#
# COMPACT_ATOMS: atom_id res chain seq x y z
N MET A 1 -37.71 8.67 -34.55
CA MET A 1 -37.17 7.40 -34.00
C MET A 1 -35.68 7.35 -34.29
N THR A 2 -34.85 7.89 -33.40
CA THR A 2 -33.39 7.70 -33.43
C THR A 2 -33.13 6.22 -33.13
N ARG A 3 -32.62 5.47 -34.11
CA ARG A 3 -32.18 4.09 -33.87
C ARG A 3 -31.03 4.16 -32.87
N HIS A 4 -31.25 3.68 -31.65
CA HIS A 4 -30.15 3.49 -30.72
C HIS A 4 -29.12 2.58 -31.41
N PRO A 5 -27.84 3.00 -31.50
CA PRO A 5 -26.81 2.14 -32.06
C PRO A 5 -26.83 0.82 -31.29
N MET A 6 -26.76 -0.29 -32.03
CA MET A 6 -26.75 -1.63 -31.43
C MET A 6 -25.67 -1.67 -30.36
N ARG A 7 -26.06 -1.91 -29.10
CA ARG A 7 -25.12 -2.09 -27.98
C ARG A 7 -24.12 -3.17 -28.36
N THR A 8 -22.86 -2.78 -28.49
CA THR A 8 -21.76 -3.70 -28.78
C THR A 8 -21.61 -4.73 -27.64
N SER A 9 -20.88 -5.81 -27.90
CA SER A 9 -20.53 -6.81 -26.88
C SER A 9 -19.86 -6.18 -25.65
N ALA A 10 -19.05 -5.13 -25.84
CA ALA A 10 -18.38 -4.40 -24.76
C ALA A 10 -19.37 -3.72 -23.79
N TRP A 11 -20.42 -3.06 -24.30
CA TRP A 11 -21.42 -2.41 -23.46
C TRP A 11 -22.16 -3.37 -22.54
N ARG A 12 -22.45 -4.59 -22.99
CA ARG A 12 -23.07 -5.62 -22.13
C ARG A 12 -22.17 -6.04 -20.97
N LYS A 13 -20.86 -6.02 -21.18
CA LYS A 13 -19.86 -6.33 -20.14
C LYS A 13 -19.75 -5.19 -19.13
N ILE A 14 -19.79 -3.94 -19.59
CA ILE A 14 -19.88 -2.75 -18.71
C ILE A 14 -21.15 -2.81 -17.86
N ASP A 15 -22.31 -3.09 -18.46
CA ASP A 15 -23.57 -3.27 -17.73
C ASP A 15 -23.47 -4.38 -16.67
N THR A 16 -22.70 -5.43 -16.95
CA THR A 16 -22.46 -6.54 -16.01
C THR A 16 -21.56 -6.10 -14.86
N ALA A 17 -20.52 -5.32 -15.15
CA ALA A 17 -19.64 -4.74 -14.13
C ALA A 17 -20.41 -3.81 -13.18
N ALA A 18 -21.27 -2.95 -13.73
CA ALA A 18 -22.11 -2.04 -12.95
C ALA A 18 -23.04 -2.80 -11.97
N ARG A 19 -23.75 -3.82 -12.46
CA ARG A 19 -24.59 -4.68 -11.59
C ARG A 19 -23.78 -5.40 -10.51
N ALA A 20 -22.60 -5.90 -10.85
CA ALA A 20 -21.72 -6.56 -9.87
C ALA A 20 -21.26 -5.57 -8.78
N ALA A 21 -20.94 -4.32 -9.15
CA ALA A 21 -20.60 -3.26 -8.20
C ALA A 21 -21.78 -2.93 -7.26
N GLU A 22 -23.01 -2.84 -7.77
CA GLU A 22 -24.22 -2.62 -6.96
C GLU A 22 -24.42 -3.74 -5.92
N CYS A 23 -24.13 -4.99 -6.30
CA CYS A 23 -24.15 -6.14 -5.41
C CYS A 23 -22.92 -6.26 -4.49
N ARG A 24 -21.97 -5.31 -4.56
CA ARG A 24 -20.66 -5.35 -3.87
C ARG A 24 -19.83 -6.60 -4.22
N ASP A 25 -20.08 -7.20 -5.36
CA ASP A 25 -19.25 -8.26 -5.93
C ASP A 25 -18.12 -7.64 -6.76
N TRP A 26 -17.12 -7.14 -6.05
CA TRP A 26 -16.01 -6.41 -6.63
C TRP A 26 -15.11 -7.25 -7.53
N ARG A 27 -15.05 -8.58 -7.30
CA ARG A 27 -14.28 -9.49 -8.15
C ARG A 27 -14.95 -9.62 -9.52
N THR A 28 -16.23 -9.98 -9.54
CA THR A 28 -17.00 -10.06 -10.79
C THR A 28 -17.02 -8.73 -11.53
N CYS A 29 -17.08 -7.61 -10.79
CA CYS A 29 -16.96 -6.27 -11.35
C CYS A 29 -15.61 -6.05 -12.07
N ALA A 30 -14.49 -6.38 -11.42
CA ALA A 30 -13.16 -6.25 -12.02
C ALA A 30 -13.00 -7.16 -13.25
N ASP A 31 -13.44 -8.42 -13.17
CA ASP A 31 -13.40 -9.37 -14.29
C ASP A 31 -14.20 -8.86 -15.50
N ALA A 32 -15.40 -8.31 -15.25
CA ALA A 32 -16.23 -7.76 -16.30
C ALA A 32 -15.60 -6.53 -16.96
N PHE A 33 -14.96 -5.63 -16.20
CA PHE A 33 -14.23 -4.49 -16.76
C PHE A 33 -13.00 -4.89 -17.56
N TRP A 34 -12.22 -5.86 -17.08
CA TRP A 34 -11.10 -6.42 -17.84
C TRP A 34 -11.59 -6.97 -19.17
N VAL A 35 -12.57 -7.87 -19.14
CA VAL A 35 -13.09 -8.53 -20.35
C VAL A 35 -13.75 -7.52 -21.31
N ALA A 36 -14.29 -6.41 -20.80
CA ALA A 36 -14.77 -5.29 -21.61
C ALA A 36 -13.60 -4.57 -22.30
N TYR A 37 -12.52 -4.27 -21.58
CA TYR A 37 -11.33 -3.62 -22.11
C TYR A 37 -10.62 -4.43 -23.20
N GLU A 38 -10.39 -5.72 -22.98
CA GLU A 38 -9.71 -6.59 -23.96
C GLU A 38 -10.57 -6.87 -25.19
N GLY A 39 -11.89 -6.96 -25.02
CA GLY A 39 -12.81 -7.16 -26.14
C GLY A 39 -13.07 -5.89 -26.95
N ALA A 40 -12.57 -4.74 -26.51
CA ALA A 40 -12.74 -3.46 -27.16
C ALA A 40 -11.61 -3.19 -28.15
N THR A 41 -11.95 -2.61 -29.30
CA THR A 41 -10.94 -2.07 -30.21
C THR A 41 -10.28 -0.84 -29.57
N PRO A 42 -9.05 -0.46 -29.95
CA PRO A 42 -8.44 0.78 -29.48
C PRO A 42 -9.28 2.04 -29.75
N ALA A 43 -10.15 2.00 -30.77
CA ALA A 43 -11.08 3.07 -31.12
C ALA A 43 -12.40 3.07 -30.31
N PHE A 44 -12.59 2.11 -29.41
CA PHE A 44 -13.76 2.09 -28.53
C PHE A 44 -13.65 3.19 -27.49
N GLU A 45 -14.52 4.19 -27.56
CA GLU A 45 -14.48 5.40 -26.72
C GLU A 45 -14.48 5.08 -25.21
N SER A 46 -15.27 4.09 -24.79
CA SER A 46 -15.37 3.68 -23.39
C SER A 46 -14.29 2.66 -22.96
N ARG A 47 -13.23 2.46 -23.76
CA ARG A 47 -12.06 1.67 -23.34
C ARG A 47 -11.37 2.33 -22.13
N SER A 48 -11.30 3.65 -22.14
CA SER A 48 -10.86 4.51 -21.05
C SER A 48 -11.66 4.28 -19.76
N TYR A 49 -12.98 4.31 -19.88
CA TYR A 49 -13.92 4.01 -18.80
C TYR A 49 -13.63 2.66 -18.14
N CYS A 50 -13.52 1.59 -18.94
CA CYS A 50 -13.28 0.24 -18.43
C CYS A 50 -11.99 0.16 -17.61
N LEU A 51 -10.91 0.73 -18.13
CA LEU A 51 -9.62 0.70 -17.44
C LEU A 51 -9.61 1.56 -16.17
N HIS A 52 -10.24 2.74 -16.22
CA HIS A 52 -10.34 3.63 -15.07
C HIS A 52 -11.04 2.92 -13.90
N PHE A 53 -12.21 2.34 -14.14
CA PHE A 53 -12.95 1.65 -13.09
C PHE A 53 -12.28 0.36 -12.62
N PHE A 54 -11.66 -0.41 -13.53
CA PHE A 54 -10.85 -1.56 -13.15
C PHE A 54 -9.74 -1.17 -12.15
N ASN A 55 -8.98 -0.11 -12.44
CA ASN A 55 -7.92 0.37 -11.55
C ASN A 55 -8.48 0.94 -10.24
N LYS A 56 -9.61 1.67 -10.31
CA LYS A 56 -10.27 2.28 -9.15
C LYS A 56 -10.69 1.25 -8.11
N ILE A 57 -11.11 0.05 -8.55
CA ILE A 57 -11.44 -1.09 -7.66
C ILE A 57 -10.23 -1.47 -6.79
N PHE A 58 -9.01 -1.40 -7.30
CA PHE A 58 -7.82 -1.79 -6.52
C PHE A 58 -7.18 -0.61 -5.79
N HIS A 59 -7.39 0.62 -6.26
CA HIS A 59 -6.78 1.82 -5.71
C HIS A 59 -7.54 2.43 -4.53
N ASN A 60 -8.87 2.55 -4.62
CA ASN A 60 -9.68 3.29 -3.64
C ASN A 60 -10.21 2.45 -2.47
N SER A 61 -9.77 1.22 -2.37
CA SER A 61 -10.48 0.23 -1.58
C SER A 61 -9.92 0.12 -0.17
N ASN A 62 -10.56 0.85 0.73
CA ASN A 62 -10.58 0.56 2.16
C ASN A 62 -10.93 -0.93 2.36
N SER A 63 -9.95 -1.81 2.59
CA SER A 63 -9.99 -3.18 3.15
C SER A 63 -11.11 -4.17 2.75
N LEU A 64 -12.09 -3.79 1.94
CA LEU A 64 -13.35 -4.47 1.64
C LEU A 64 -13.31 -5.18 0.28
N ILE A 65 -12.26 -4.95 -0.51
CA ILE A 65 -12.08 -5.57 -1.81
C ILE A 65 -10.99 -6.62 -1.71
N SER A 66 -11.22 -7.78 -2.35
CA SER A 66 -10.21 -8.82 -2.47
C SER A 66 -8.94 -8.24 -3.11
N PRO A 67 -7.75 -8.61 -2.61
CA PRO A 67 -6.51 -8.17 -3.24
C PRO A 67 -6.49 -8.58 -4.71
N PRO A 68 -5.86 -7.79 -5.60
CA PRO A 68 -5.73 -8.15 -7.01
C PRO A 68 -5.03 -9.50 -7.14
N SER A 69 -5.55 -10.34 -8.02
CA SER A 69 -4.93 -11.60 -8.43
C SER A 69 -3.62 -11.33 -9.17
N ALA A 70 -2.81 -12.38 -9.35
CA ALA A 70 -1.63 -12.29 -10.19
C ALA A 70 -1.97 -11.89 -11.64
N GLY A 71 -3.13 -12.34 -12.15
CA GLY A 71 -3.63 -11.96 -13.46
C GLY A 71 -3.89 -10.46 -13.59
N ASP A 72 -4.55 -9.85 -12.59
CA ASP A 72 -4.85 -8.41 -12.62
C ASP A 72 -3.57 -7.57 -12.67
N VAL A 73 -2.56 -7.96 -11.88
CA VAL A 73 -1.26 -7.28 -11.85
C VAL A 73 -0.51 -7.47 -13.17
N ALA A 74 -0.57 -8.67 -13.76
CA ALA A 74 0.04 -8.93 -15.07
C ALA A 74 -0.64 -8.11 -16.18
N PHE A 75 -1.97 -8.01 -16.17
CA PHE A 75 -2.73 -7.19 -17.09
C PHE A 75 -2.36 -5.70 -17.02
N MET A 76 -2.37 -5.11 -15.81
CA MET A 76 -1.97 -3.71 -15.63
C MET A 76 -0.52 -3.48 -16.06
N ARG A 77 0.38 -4.43 -15.75
CA ARG A 77 1.79 -4.34 -16.15
C ARG A 77 1.95 -4.38 -17.66
N GLY A 78 1.22 -5.26 -18.33
CA GLY A 78 1.18 -5.35 -19.79
C GLY A 78 0.78 -4.03 -20.44
N ILE A 79 -0.24 -3.35 -19.89
CA ILE A 79 -0.63 -2.00 -20.36
C ILE A 79 0.48 -0.99 -20.08
N PHE A 80 1.00 -0.94 -18.85
CA PHE A 80 2.02 0.03 -18.45
C PHE A 80 3.29 -0.03 -19.32
N GLU A 81 3.71 -1.25 -19.68
CA GLU A 81 4.92 -1.52 -20.44
C GLU A 81 4.72 -1.43 -21.97
N ASN A 82 3.49 -1.35 -22.47
CA ASN A 82 3.20 -1.29 -23.91
C ASN A 82 3.17 0.14 -24.44
N ASP A 83 4.16 0.52 -25.27
CA ASP A 83 4.25 1.85 -25.89
C ASP A 83 3.15 2.14 -26.93
N ALA A 84 2.42 1.12 -27.39
CA ALA A 84 1.26 1.32 -28.27
C ALA A 84 -0.02 1.72 -27.52
N GLU A 85 -0.02 1.67 -26.19
CA GLU A 85 -1.15 2.10 -25.37
C GLU A 85 -1.16 3.62 -25.15
N LEU A 86 -2.34 4.18 -24.94
CA LEU A 86 -2.50 5.60 -24.64
C LEU A 86 -1.68 5.97 -23.39
N VAL A 87 -0.96 7.10 -23.44
CA VAL A 87 -0.10 7.55 -22.33
C VAL A 87 -0.83 7.56 -20.98
N TRP A 88 -2.08 8.00 -20.96
CA TRP A 88 -2.90 8.01 -19.75
C TRP A 88 -3.27 6.60 -19.24
N HIS A 89 -3.54 5.62 -20.12
CA HIS A 89 -3.76 4.21 -19.73
C HIS A 89 -2.54 3.64 -19.02
N ARG A 90 -1.36 3.96 -19.54
CA ARG A 90 -0.09 3.51 -18.99
C ARG A 90 0.15 4.15 -17.62
N VAL A 91 -0.04 5.47 -17.51
CA VAL A 91 0.12 6.21 -16.26
C VAL A 91 -0.83 5.71 -15.16
N VAL A 92 -2.11 5.49 -15.47
CA VAL A 92 -3.08 4.99 -14.48
C VAL A 92 -2.73 3.58 -14.00
N CYS A 93 -2.28 2.68 -14.90
CA CYS A 93 -1.80 1.36 -14.51
C CYS A 93 -0.53 1.44 -13.67
N GLY A 94 0.44 2.27 -14.06
CA GLY A 94 1.67 2.51 -13.30
C GLY A 94 1.38 3.00 -11.88
N ARG A 95 0.48 3.98 -11.73
CA ARG A 95 0.03 4.46 -10.41
C ARG A 95 -0.56 3.34 -9.56
N THR A 96 -1.50 2.56 -10.11
CA THR A 96 -2.15 1.48 -9.36
C THR A 96 -1.14 0.39 -8.98
N ILE A 97 -0.22 -0.01 -9.87
CA ILE A 97 0.81 -0.99 -9.54
C ILE A 97 1.76 -0.46 -8.46
N ALA A 98 2.19 0.80 -8.55
CA ALA A 98 3.03 1.42 -7.53
C ALA A 98 2.37 1.36 -6.15
N PHE A 99 1.11 1.80 -6.07
CA PHE A 99 0.31 1.72 -4.84
C PHE A 99 0.23 0.29 -4.30
N LEU A 100 -0.09 -0.70 -5.15
CA LEU A 100 -0.17 -2.10 -4.74
C LEU A 100 1.16 -2.67 -4.26
N CYS A 101 2.28 -2.33 -4.92
CA CYS A 101 3.62 -2.71 -4.48
C CYS A 101 3.92 -2.13 -3.09
N MET A 102 3.56 -0.87 -2.85
CA MET A 102 3.74 -0.21 -1.56
C MET A 102 2.87 -0.84 -0.46
N CYS A 103 1.60 -1.16 -0.76
CA CYS A 103 0.72 -1.89 0.17
C CYS A 103 1.23 -3.30 0.51
N LYS A 104 1.98 -3.94 -0.38
CA LYS A 104 2.60 -5.26 -0.16
C LYS A 104 3.98 -5.18 0.53
N GLY A 105 4.40 -4.00 1.00
CA GLY A 105 5.72 -3.80 1.62
C GLY A 105 6.87 -3.69 0.61
N SER A 106 6.63 -3.92 -0.68
CA SER A 106 7.64 -3.82 -1.76
C SER A 106 7.88 -2.36 -2.17
N ARG A 107 8.27 -1.51 -1.21
CA ARG A 107 8.41 -0.05 -1.37
C ARG A 107 9.35 0.34 -2.50
N LYS A 108 10.56 -0.23 -2.55
CA LYS A 108 11.55 0.09 -3.58
C LYS A 108 10.99 -0.10 -4.99
N THR A 109 10.33 -1.24 -5.24
CA THR A 109 9.68 -1.52 -6.52
C THR A 109 8.53 -0.55 -6.79
N GLY A 110 7.72 -0.23 -5.77
CA GLY A 110 6.65 0.77 -5.89
C GLY A 110 7.19 2.16 -6.26
N ASP A 111 8.26 2.60 -5.63
CA ASP A 111 8.94 3.88 -5.89
C ASP A 111 9.47 3.96 -7.32
N GLU A 112 10.16 2.90 -7.78
CA GLU A 112 10.68 2.83 -9.14
C GLU A 112 9.56 2.92 -10.18
N ILE A 113 8.45 2.20 -9.95
CA ILE A 113 7.26 2.24 -10.81
C ILE A 113 6.60 3.62 -10.78
N ALA A 114 6.46 4.23 -9.60
CA ALA A 114 5.88 5.56 -9.45
C ALA A 114 6.70 6.62 -10.19
N ARG A 115 8.03 6.62 -10.02
CA ARG A 115 8.93 7.54 -10.75
C ARG A 115 8.85 7.34 -12.26
N ARG A 116 8.76 6.09 -12.74
CA ARG A 116 8.57 5.81 -14.17
C ARG A 116 7.22 6.31 -14.68
N ALA A 117 6.14 6.16 -13.90
CA ALA A 117 4.82 6.68 -14.26
C ALA A 117 4.78 8.22 -14.27
N ILE A 118 5.48 8.89 -13.33
CA ILE A 118 5.66 10.34 -13.32
C ILE A 118 6.38 10.81 -14.58
N ALA A 119 7.53 10.21 -14.89
CA ALA A 119 8.31 10.57 -16.08
C ALA A 119 7.49 10.39 -17.37
N LEU A 120 6.68 9.33 -17.44
CA LEU A 120 5.80 9.08 -18.58
C LEU A 120 4.72 10.17 -18.71
N ALA A 121 4.05 10.54 -17.62
CA ALA A 121 3.04 11.60 -17.63
C ALA A 121 3.62 12.98 -17.97
N GLU A 122 4.83 13.28 -17.49
CA GLU A 122 5.56 14.53 -17.79
C GLU A 122 6.06 14.58 -19.25
N SER A 123 6.31 13.42 -19.87
CA SER A 123 6.73 13.32 -21.28
C SER A 123 5.58 13.38 -22.30
N ALA A 124 4.33 13.41 -21.85
CA ALA A 124 3.16 13.43 -22.73
C ALA A 124 3.17 14.67 -23.64
N THR A 125 3.00 14.46 -24.93
CA THR A 125 2.96 15.51 -25.94
C THR A 125 1.70 16.37 -25.82
N ASP A 126 1.72 17.59 -26.37
CA ASP A 126 0.55 18.47 -26.39
C ASP A 126 -0.67 17.82 -27.07
N ALA A 127 -0.43 17.02 -28.11
CA ALA A 127 -1.47 16.27 -28.80
C ALA A 127 -2.12 15.22 -27.88
N GLU A 128 -1.31 14.46 -27.15
CA GLU A 128 -1.80 13.47 -26.18
C GLU A 128 -2.53 14.15 -25.02
N ARG A 129 -2.01 15.27 -24.50
CA ARG A 129 -2.64 16.03 -23.41
C ARG A 129 -3.97 16.69 -23.84
N SER A 130 -4.10 17.07 -25.12
CA SER A 130 -5.32 17.67 -25.67
C SER A 130 -6.39 16.64 -26.07
N ALA A 131 -6.06 15.36 -26.07
CA ALA A 131 -7.02 14.30 -26.35
C ALA A 131 -8.14 14.24 -25.28
N THR A 132 -9.25 13.61 -25.61
CA THR A 132 -10.37 13.39 -24.70
C THR A 132 -10.52 11.92 -24.34
N ALA A 133 -11.01 11.65 -23.14
CA ALA A 133 -11.33 10.31 -22.67
C ALA A 133 -12.73 10.30 -22.04
N ASP A 134 -13.52 9.28 -22.37
CA ASP A 134 -14.80 8.99 -21.71
C ASP A 134 -14.55 8.22 -20.41
N LEU A 135 -14.86 8.85 -19.27
CA LEU A 135 -14.71 8.26 -17.93
C LEU A 135 -16.03 8.03 -17.21
N ASP A 136 -17.15 8.56 -17.69
CA ASP A 136 -18.42 8.48 -16.96
C ASP A 136 -19.65 8.30 -17.87
N GLY A 137 -19.45 7.92 -19.13
CA GLY A 137 -20.51 7.73 -20.12
C GLY A 137 -21.12 9.03 -20.66
N ASP A 138 -21.12 10.10 -19.85
CA ASP A 138 -21.75 11.38 -20.18
C ASP A 138 -20.76 12.56 -20.21
N LYS A 139 -19.55 12.40 -19.65
CA LYS A 139 -18.56 13.48 -19.53
C LYS A 139 -17.21 13.08 -20.12
N LEU A 140 -16.86 13.73 -21.23
CA LEU A 140 -15.50 13.72 -21.76
C LEU A 140 -14.58 14.53 -20.83
N SER A 141 -13.47 13.93 -20.45
CA SER A 141 -12.40 14.58 -19.69
C SER A 141 -11.21 14.82 -20.61
N ILE A 142 -10.52 15.96 -20.42
CA ILE A 142 -9.28 16.25 -21.14
C ILE A 142 -8.18 15.38 -20.53
N VAL A 143 -7.42 14.68 -21.37
CA VAL A 143 -6.38 13.75 -20.92
C VAL A 143 -5.31 14.45 -20.09
N GLY A 144 -4.94 15.68 -20.43
CA GLY A 144 -4.01 16.52 -19.65
C GLY A 144 -4.44 16.67 -18.20
N ASP A 145 -5.72 16.99 -17.94
CA ASP A 145 -6.26 17.14 -16.57
C ASP A 145 -6.18 15.82 -15.80
N LEU A 146 -6.46 14.69 -16.49
CA LEU A 146 -6.35 13.36 -15.89
C LEU A 146 -4.90 13.00 -15.55
N LEU A 147 -3.95 13.32 -16.43
CA LEU A 147 -2.53 13.13 -16.17
C LEU A 147 -2.06 13.96 -14.98
N ASP A 148 -2.50 15.21 -14.87
CA ASP A 148 -2.13 16.10 -13.77
C ASP A 148 -2.68 15.61 -12.42
N GLY A 149 -3.92 15.09 -12.42
CA GLY A 149 -4.47 14.40 -11.25
C GLY A 149 -3.63 13.18 -10.84
N ASN A 150 -3.26 12.33 -11.80
CA ASN A 150 -2.40 11.18 -11.53
C ASN A 150 -0.98 11.58 -11.07
N LEU A 151 -0.41 12.66 -11.61
CA LEU A 151 0.87 13.20 -11.17
C LEU A 151 0.81 13.68 -9.72
N SER A 152 -0.25 14.39 -9.36
CA SER A 152 -0.49 14.80 -7.98
C SER A 152 -0.55 13.59 -7.05
N ASP A 153 -1.34 12.56 -7.41
CA ASP A 153 -1.47 11.34 -6.63
C ASP A 153 -0.15 10.56 -6.51
N LEU A 154 0.60 10.42 -7.61
CA LEU A 154 1.90 9.75 -7.62
C LEU A 154 2.94 10.48 -6.75
N ARG A 155 2.98 11.80 -6.80
CA ARG A 155 3.86 12.62 -5.96
C ARG A 155 3.43 12.59 -4.50
N ALA A 156 2.12 12.56 -4.23
CA ALA A 156 1.57 12.37 -2.90
C ALA A 156 1.91 10.96 -2.38
N LEU A 157 1.84 9.93 -3.22
CA LEU A 157 2.22 8.56 -2.89
C LEU A 157 3.69 8.46 -2.52
N LEU A 158 4.59 9.05 -3.33
CA LEU A 158 6.02 9.14 -3.02
C LEU A 158 6.29 9.97 -1.76
N SER A 159 5.53 11.04 -1.51
CA SER A 159 5.70 11.90 -0.34
C SER A 159 5.16 11.27 0.95
N ALA A 160 3.98 10.66 0.92
CA ALA A 160 3.37 9.98 2.06
C ALA A 160 4.18 8.75 2.51
N LEU A 161 4.94 8.18 1.58
CA LEU A 161 5.78 7.01 1.81
C LEU A 161 7.27 7.32 1.88
N ALA A 162 7.66 8.57 1.63
CA ALA A 162 8.92 9.10 2.13
C ALA A 162 8.83 8.97 3.64
N VAL A 163 9.40 7.86 4.15
CA VAL A 163 9.51 7.61 5.57
C VAL A 163 10.16 8.89 6.12
N PRO A 164 9.46 9.68 6.96
CA PRO A 164 10.01 10.94 7.45
C PRO A 164 11.34 10.59 8.09
N HIS A 165 12.48 10.99 7.49
CA HIS A 165 13.83 10.41 7.72
C HIS A 165 13.95 9.73 9.09
N CYS A 166 13.48 8.48 9.18
CA CYS A 166 13.47 7.77 10.44
C CYS A 166 14.86 7.17 10.49
N ALA A 167 15.81 7.93 11.05
CA ALA A 167 17.07 7.38 11.44
C ALA A 167 16.75 6.32 12.48
N VAL A 168 16.88 5.04 12.13
CA VAL A 168 16.90 3.99 13.15
C VAL A 168 18.29 4.08 13.78
N PRO A 169 18.44 4.58 15.02
CA PRO A 169 19.69 4.55 15.73
C PRO A 169 20.06 3.10 15.92
N PHE A 170 21.16 2.77 15.30
CA PHE A 170 21.92 1.62 15.71
C PHE A 170 22.77 2.06 16.88
N GLY A 171 22.74 1.30 17.98
CA GLY A 171 23.66 1.53 19.08
C GLY A 171 25.11 1.57 18.56
N PRO A 172 26.04 2.22 19.27
CA PRO A 172 27.44 2.29 18.82
C PRO A 172 28.08 0.91 18.62
N ALA A 173 27.55 -0.12 19.28
CA ALA A 173 27.96 -1.52 19.17
C ALA A 173 27.21 -2.33 18.08
N ALA A 174 26.24 -1.75 17.39
CA ALA A 174 25.45 -2.47 16.40
C ALA A 174 26.34 -2.97 15.25
N PRO A 175 26.33 -4.27 14.96
CA PRO A 175 27.24 -4.87 14.00
C PRO A 175 26.95 -4.41 12.56
N GLY A 176 27.92 -4.62 11.68
CA GLY A 176 27.76 -4.48 10.24
C GLY A 176 28.12 -3.11 9.66
N ASP A 177 28.29 -3.11 8.33
CA ASP A 177 28.58 -1.92 7.54
C ASP A 177 27.33 -1.04 7.32
N ALA A 178 27.49 0.12 6.66
CA ALA A 178 26.39 1.01 6.35
C ALA A 178 25.27 0.32 5.53
N ALA A 179 25.62 -0.64 4.68
CA ALA A 179 24.65 -1.38 3.88
C ALA A 179 23.83 -2.34 4.74
N TYR A 180 24.43 -3.01 5.72
CA TYR A 180 23.73 -3.83 6.71
C TYR A 180 22.76 -2.98 7.52
N LYS A 181 23.22 -1.84 8.04
CA LYS A 181 22.39 -0.89 8.80
C LYS A 181 21.20 -0.39 7.97
N GLN A 182 21.42 -0.04 6.70
CA GLN A 182 20.31 0.33 5.82
C GLN A 182 19.30 -0.80 5.62
N ARG A 183 19.76 -2.04 5.36
CA ARG A 183 18.86 -3.20 5.23
C ARG A 183 18.05 -3.46 6.50
N LEU A 184 18.68 -3.31 7.67
CA LEU A 184 18.00 -3.48 8.95
C LEU A 184 16.98 -2.35 9.20
N THR A 185 17.33 -1.10 8.89
CA THR A 185 16.38 0.02 8.90
C THR A 185 15.19 -0.26 7.98
N ASP A 186 15.44 -0.67 6.74
CA ASP A 186 14.38 -0.98 5.78
C ASP A 186 13.47 -2.10 6.31
N ALA A 187 14.02 -3.16 6.89
CA ALA A 187 13.26 -4.26 7.49
C ALA A 187 12.42 -3.82 8.70
N ILE A 188 12.97 -2.93 9.55
CA ILE A 188 12.27 -2.36 10.69
C ILE A 188 11.09 -1.51 10.22
N LEU A 189 11.32 -0.61 9.27
CA LEU A 189 10.30 0.27 8.71
C LEU A 189 9.25 -0.53 7.95
N GLU A 190 9.67 -1.56 7.20
CA GLU A 190 8.75 -2.49 6.55
C GLU A 190 7.85 -3.18 7.58
N ARG A 191 8.38 -3.69 8.70
CA ARG A 191 7.54 -4.26 9.77
C ARG A 191 6.64 -3.23 10.45
N ALA A 192 7.14 -2.01 10.65
CA ALA A 192 6.41 -0.97 11.36
C ALA A 192 5.23 -0.41 10.59
N PHE A 193 5.40 -0.26 9.30
CA PHE A 193 4.42 0.38 8.43
C PHE A 193 3.66 -0.61 7.56
N SER A 194 4.15 -1.83 7.37
CA SER A 194 3.34 -2.89 6.78
C SER A 194 2.42 -3.39 7.87
N SER A 195 1.15 -3.01 7.78
CA SER A 195 0.06 -3.59 8.55
C SER A 195 -0.07 -5.08 8.20
N HIS A 196 0.79 -5.90 8.80
CA HIS A 196 0.70 -7.37 8.81
C HIS A 196 -0.59 -7.86 9.48
N GLU A 197 -1.48 -6.95 9.89
CA GLU A 197 -2.83 -7.26 10.32
C GLU A 197 -3.59 -8.13 9.33
N PHE A 198 -3.19 -8.18 8.06
CA PHE A 198 -3.92 -8.88 7.02
C PHE A 198 -3.15 -10.00 6.31
N SER A 199 -1.91 -10.35 6.67
CA SER A 199 -1.19 -11.44 5.99
C SER A 199 -0.50 -12.42 6.94
N CYS A 200 -0.37 -13.66 6.49
CA CYS A 200 0.34 -14.69 7.23
C CYS A 200 1.83 -14.35 7.35
N ALA A 201 2.37 -14.27 8.56
CA ALA A 201 3.77 -13.92 8.79
C ALA A 201 4.79 -14.93 8.22
N LYS A 202 4.35 -16.10 7.73
CA LYS A 202 5.24 -17.10 7.09
C LYS A 202 5.10 -17.15 5.57
N CYS A 203 3.88 -17.23 5.06
CA CYS A 203 3.62 -17.44 3.63
C CYS A 203 3.00 -16.23 2.94
N TYR A 204 2.77 -15.13 3.67
CA TYR A 204 2.25 -13.85 3.18
C TYR A 204 0.85 -13.91 2.53
N ILE A 205 0.15 -15.05 2.60
CA ILE A 205 -1.23 -15.18 2.14
C ILE A 205 -2.16 -14.40 3.07
N SER A 206 -3.02 -13.57 2.48
CA SER A 206 -4.03 -12.74 3.16
C SER A 206 -5.48 -13.19 2.92
N SER A 207 -5.70 -14.11 1.99
CA SER A 207 -7.04 -14.53 1.53
C SER A 207 -7.74 -15.57 2.42
N VAL A 208 -7.14 -15.95 3.55
CA VAL A 208 -7.66 -17.00 4.43
C VAL A 208 -7.85 -16.46 5.85
N PRO A 209 -8.82 -16.99 6.63
CA PRO A 209 -8.94 -16.66 8.04
C PRO A 209 -7.62 -16.94 8.76
N MET A 210 -7.07 -15.92 9.42
CA MET A 210 -5.81 -16.06 10.14
C MET A 210 -6.03 -16.11 11.64
N LYS A 211 -5.15 -16.86 12.30
CA LYS A 211 -5.09 -16.95 13.76
C LYS A 211 -3.92 -16.10 14.25
N SER A 212 -4.18 -15.21 15.20
CA SER A 212 -3.12 -14.48 15.90
C SER A 212 -2.32 -15.43 16.79
N CYS A 213 -1.04 -15.11 17.00
CA CYS A 213 -0.23 -15.80 18.01
C CYS A 213 -0.89 -15.64 19.39
N ALA A 214 -1.10 -16.75 20.10
CA ALA A 214 -1.81 -16.77 21.38
C ALA A 214 -1.10 -15.96 22.49
N ARG A 215 0.22 -15.79 22.39
CA ARG A 215 0.99 -15.02 23.37
C ARG A 215 1.01 -13.54 23.06
N CYS A 216 1.53 -13.15 21.89
CA CYS A 216 1.73 -11.73 21.57
C CYS A 216 0.56 -11.06 20.87
N THR A 217 -0.31 -11.82 20.20
CA THR A 217 -1.38 -11.32 19.32
C THR A 217 -0.96 -10.45 18.14
N CYS A 218 0.30 -10.00 18.06
CA CYS A 218 0.85 -9.10 17.04
C CYS A 218 0.98 -9.75 15.65
N VAL A 219 1.36 -11.03 15.60
CA VAL A 219 1.57 -11.74 14.33
C VAL A 219 0.43 -12.70 14.06
N LYS A 220 0.06 -12.82 12.78
CA LYS A 220 -1.03 -13.69 12.31
C LYS A 220 -0.51 -14.79 11.41
N TYR A 221 -1.15 -15.96 11.46
CA TYR A 221 -0.80 -17.12 10.67
C TYR A 221 -2.04 -17.75 10.06
N CYS A 222 -1.96 -18.20 8.80
CA CYS A 222 -3.06 -18.93 8.17
C CYS A 222 -3.30 -20.32 8.79
N MET A 223 -2.25 -20.95 9.34
CA MET A 223 -2.32 -22.28 9.96
C MET A 223 -1.17 -22.51 10.94
N GLN A 224 -1.31 -23.53 11.79
CA GLN A 224 -0.30 -23.89 12.79
C GLN A 224 1.05 -24.27 12.17
N ALA A 225 1.05 -24.89 10.98
CA ALA A 225 2.29 -25.21 10.26
C ALA A 225 3.10 -23.94 9.93
N CYS A 226 2.43 -22.86 9.50
CA CYS A 226 3.06 -21.57 9.26
C CYS A 226 3.62 -20.93 10.53
N GLN A 227 2.86 -21.01 11.65
CA GLN A 227 3.35 -20.55 12.95
C GLN A 227 4.63 -21.29 13.37
N LYS A 228 4.64 -22.63 13.31
CA LYS A 228 5.82 -23.44 13.62
C LYS A 228 6.99 -23.11 12.69
N GLY A 229 6.74 -22.96 11.40
CA GLY A 229 7.75 -22.65 10.38
C GLY A 229 8.34 -21.22 10.46
N ALA A 230 7.68 -20.30 11.18
CA ALA A 230 8.20 -18.96 11.48
C ALA A 230 8.67 -18.82 12.93
N TRP A 231 8.51 -19.85 13.77
CA TRP A 231 8.71 -19.73 15.22
C TRP A 231 10.14 -19.35 15.60
N SER A 232 11.16 -19.88 14.94
CA SER A 232 12.55 -19.52 15.24
C SER A 232 12.83 -18.02 15.10
N GLN A 233 12.22 -17.38 14.11
CA GLN A 233 12.34 -15.93 13.88
C GLN A 233 11.42 -15.14 14.82
N HIS A 234 10.19 -15.62 15.05
CA HIS A 234 9.21 -14.92 15.88
C HIS A 234 9.50 -15.02 17.39
N ARG A 235 10.13 -16.10 17.85
CA ARG A 235 10.28 -16.40 19.29
C ARG A 235 10.99 -15.29 20.05
N ALA A 236 12.00 -14.66 19.44
CA ALA A 236 12.77 -13.58 20.05
C ALA A 236 11.90 -12.36 20.38
N SER A 237 10.94 -12.00 19.53
CA SER A 237 9.99 -10.90 19.74
C SER A 237 8.67 -11.30 20.39
N CYS A 238 8.42 -12.58 20.64
CA CYS A 238 7.12 -13.06 21.11
C CYS A 238 6.88 -12.73 22.60
N ARG A 239 6.30 -11.55 22.86
CA ARG A 239 5.93 -11.05 24.20
C ARG A 239 4.44 -10.74 24.31
N PRO A 240 3.82 -10.87 25.51
CA PRO A 240 2.43 -10.47 25.71
C PRO A 240 2.17 -9.01 25.33
N PRO A 241 0.95 -8.64 24.86
CA PRO A 241 0.58 -7.25 24.66
C PRO A 241 0.84 -6.40 25.91
N GLY A 242 1.31 -5.16 25.71
CA GLY A 242 1.64 -4.23 26.80
C GLY A 242 2.95 -4.55 27.54
N THR A 243 3.66 -5.62 27.17
CA THR A 243 4.99 -5.90 27.73
C THR A 243 6.06 -5.34 26.80
N PHE A 244 6.80 -4.35 27.30
CA PHE A 244 7.91 -3.70 26.59
C PHE A 244 9.20 -3.74 27.42
N GLU A 245 10.33 -3.59 26.74
CA GLU A 245 11.67 -3.44 27.29
C GLU A 245 12.32 -2.19 26.70
N ALA A 246 13.24 -1.58 27.46
CA ALA A 246 14.03 -0.47 26.93
C ALA A 246 14.81 -0.90 25.68
N GLY A 247 14.76 -0.08 24.63
CA GLY A 247 15.32 -0.37 23.31
C GLY A 247 14.32 -0.96 22.30
N ASP A 248 13.12 -1.36 22.75
CA ASP A 248 12.06 -1.77 21.84
C ASP A 248 11.64 -0.65 20.91
N LEU A 249 11.28 -1.01 19.67
CA LEU A 249 10.59 -0.12 18.76
C LEU A 249 9.10 -0.36 18.85
N VAL A 250 8.35 0.69 19.18
CA VAL A 250 6.93 0.65 19.43
C VAL A 250 6.19 1.61 18.51
N TYR A 251 5.04 1.17 18.03
CA TYR A 251 4.10 1.98 17.28
C TYR A 251 3.11 2.62 18.25
N VAL A 252 2.93 3.93 18.19
CA VAL A 252 1.97 4.65 19.05
C VAL A 252 0.71 5.01 18.27
N LYS A 253 -0.43 4.40 18.62
CA LYS A 253 -1.73 4.48 17.92
C LYS A 253 -2.49 5.78 18.14
N ARG A 254 -2.22 6.51 19.23
CA ARG A 254 -3.08 7.61 19.68
C ARG A 254 -2.28 8.76 20.26
N TRP A 255 -1.69 9.57 19.38
CA TRP A 255 -1.21 10.90 19.76
C TRP A 255 -2.32 11.94 19.50
N SER A 256 -2.48 12.92 20.40
CA SER A 256 -3.58 13.88 20.39
C SER A 256 -3.69 14.61 19.04
N VAL A 257 -4.91 15.02 18.68
CA VAL A 257 -5.26 15.61 17.37
C VAL A 257 -4.57 16.96 17.14
N GLU A 258 -4.11 17.62 18.20
CA GLU A 258 -3.72 19.02 18.21
C GLU A 258 -2.31 19.30 17.63
N GLU A 259 -1.45 18.29 17.46
CA GLU A 259 -0.05 18.50 17.04
C GLU A 259 0.31 18.05 15.60
N GLY A 260 -0.68 17.76 14.74
CA GLY A 260 -0.38 17.38 13.35
C GLY A 260 0.26 15.98 13.26
N ARG A 261 -0.61 14.97 13.18
CA ARG A 261 -0.28 13.54 13.32
C ARG A 261 0.62 13.00 12.22
N VAL A 262 1.59 12.20 12.65
CA VAL A 262 2.00 11.02 11.87
C VAL A 262 2.01 9.86 12.86
N ASN A 263 1.49 8.70 12.44
CA ASN A 263 1.73 7.44 13.13
C ASN A 263 3.25 7.22 13.21
N ARG A 264 3.79 7.07 14.42
CA ARG A 264 5.25 7.12 14.64
C ARG A 264 5.72 5.87 15.36
N VAL A 265 6.87 5.39 14.89
CA VAL A 265 7.66 4.34 15.53
C VAL A 265 8.64 5.06 16.45
N LEU A 266 8.57 4.75 17.73
CA LEU A 266 9.39 5.36 18.77
C LEU A 266 10.20 4.27 19.49
N GLU A 267 11.31 4.66 20.10
CA GLU A 267 12.10 3.78 20.95
C GLU A 267 11.57 3.85 22.38
N ALA A 268 11.21 2.72 22.97
CA ALA A 268 10.89 2.61 24.38
C ALA A 268 12.16 2.86 25.22
N ARG A 269 12.12 3.85 26.12
CA ARG A 269 13.24 4.21 27.00
C ARG A 269 13.13 3.57 28.37
N GLY A 270 11.91 3.38 28.85
CA GLY A 270 11.65 2.74 30.13
C GLY A 270 10.22 2.97 30.62
N PRO A 271 9.77 2.19 31.60
CA PRO A 271 8.47 2.39 32.21
C PRO A 271 8.45 3.68 33.04
N GLU A 272 7.30 4.33 33.06
CA GLU A 272 6.96 5.48 33.89
C GLU A 272 5.82 5.08 34.85
N PRO A 273 5.57 5.85 35.93
CA PRO A 273 4.42 5.63 36.79
C PRO A 273 3.09 5.66 36.01
N GLU A 274 2.08 4.97 36.57
CA GLU A 274 0.69 4.95 36.06
C GLU A 274 0.50 4.17 34.75
N ASP A 275 1.25 3.08 34.54
CA ASP A 275 1.16 2.25 33.32
C ASP A 275 1.43 3.05 32.04
N ARG A 276 2.50 3.85 32.10
CA ARG A 276 2.99 4.66 31.00
C ARG A 276 4.42 4.29 30.67
N TRP A 277 4.86 4.73 29.51
CA TRP A 277 6.22 4.55 29.05
C TRP A 277 6.79 5.88 28.58
N ARG A 278 8.05 6.08 28.93
CA ARG A 278 8.89 7.06 28.27
C ARG A 278 9.32 6.49 26.92
N VAL A 279 9.06 7.22 25.87
CA VAL A 279 9.44 6.87 24.50
C VAL A 279 10.13 8.07 23.85
N ALA A 280 11.02 7.83 22.90
CA ALA A 280 11.73 8.88 22.22
C ALA A 280 11.72 8.66 20.71
N TRP A 281 12.01 9.73 19.97
CA TRP A 281 12.44 9.57 18.60
C TRP A 281 13.62 8.63 18.53
N ILE A 282 13.56 7.72 17.56
CA ILE A 282 14.67 6.84 17.30
C ILE A 282 15.88 7.73 16.93
N GLY A 283 16.89 7.74 17.79
CA GLY A 283 18.15 8.45 17.64
C GLY A 283 18.23 9.80 18.34
N ALA A 284 17.17 10.22 19.04
CA ALA A 284 17.25 11.38 19.91
C ALA A 284 18.18 11.10 21.10
N GLU A 285 18.98 12.11 21.46
CA GLU A 285 19.74 12.12 22.72
C GLU A 285 18.79 12.07 23.91
N ALA A 286 19.25 11.50 25.03
CA ALA A 286 18.47 11.51 26.26
C ALA A 286 18.12 12.96 26.65
N GLU A 287 16.90 13.18 27.16
CA GLU A 287 16.40 14.45 27.72
C GLU A 287 15.84 15.47 26.72
N ASN A 288 16.16 15.41 25.43
CA ASN A 288 15.56 16.29 24.41
C ASN A 288 14.62 15.51 23.47
N GLY A 289 13.32 15.65 23.70
CA GLY A 289 12.27 15.07 22.84
C GLY A 289 11.76 13.70 23.28
N ASP A 290 11.86 13.40 24.58
CA ASP A 290 11.12 12.30 25.19
C ASP A 290 9.64 12.64 25.29
N PHE A 291 8.84 11.59 25.21
CA PHE A 291 7.40 11.59 25.27
C PHE A 291 6.95 10.58 26.32
N ILE A 292 5.85 10.89 27.00
CA ILE A 292 5.19 9.92 27.87
C ILE A 292 3.94 9.44 27.15
N VAL A 293 3.79 8.13 27.00
CA VAL A 293 2.66 7.48 26.34
C VAL A 293 2.05 6.44 27.25
N ASP A 294 0.73 6.28 27.15
CA ASP A 294 0.03 5.19 27.83
C ASP A 294 0.39 3.84 27.18
N THR A 295 0.61 2.81 28.00
CA THR A 295 0.96 1.46 27.54
C THR A 295 -0.05 0.92 26.54
N ASP A 296 -1.34 1.22 26.72
CA ASP A 296 -2.45 0.78 25.85
C ASP A 296 -2.41 1.39 24.44
N SER A 297 -1.70 2.51 24.29
CA SER A 297 -1.53 3.26 23.06
C SER A 297 -0.32 2.78 22.28
N MET A 298 0.51 1.91 22.86
CA MET A 298 1.69 1.34 22.23
C MET A 298 1.41 -0.05 21.63
N SER A 299 2.18 -0.42 20.61
CA SER A 299 2.19 -1.77 20.06
C SER A 299 3.61 -2.12 19.65
N LEU A 300 4.10 -3.28 20.08
CA LEU A 300 5.46 -3.69 19.77
C LEU A 300 5.62 -3.89 18.26
N VAL A 301 6.66 -3.28 17.70
CA VAL A 301 7.04 -3.46 16.30
C VAL A 301 8.27 -4.36 16.20
N VAL A 302 9.36 -3.99 16.87
CA VAL A 302 10.63 -4.72 16.85
C VAL A 302 11.15 -4.79 18.28
N ALA A 303 11.45 -6.00 18.75
CA ALA A 303 12.06 -6.17 20.07
C ALA A 303 13.51 -5.67 20.05
N GLY A 304 13.98 -5.06 21.14
CA GLY A 304 15.35 -4.56 21.24
C GLY A 304 16.40 -5.61 20.88
N CYS A 305 16.18 -6.86 21.31
CA CYS A 305 17.06 -7.99 21.02
C CYS A 305 17.11 -8.42 19.54
N GLU A 306 16.22 -7.93 18.67
CA GLU A 306 16.31 -8.17 17.22
C GLU A 306 17.20 -7.14 16.51
N ARG A 307 17.66 -6.10 17.20
CA ARG A 307 18.52 -5.06 16.62
C ARG A 307 20.02 -5.34 16.82
N ASP A 308 20.34 -6.24 17.75
CA ASP A 308 21.71 -6.63 18.13
C ASP A 308 22.18 -7.84 17.33
#